data_AF-A0A348UJ63-F1
#
_entry.id   AF-A0A348UJ63-F1
#
_cell.length_a   1.000
_cell.length_b   1.000
_cell.length_c   1.000
_cell.angle_alpha   90.00
_cell.angle_beta   90.00
_cell.angle_gamma   90.00
#
_symmetry.space_group_name_H-M   'P 1'
#
loop_
_entity.id
_entity.type
_entity.pdbx_description
1 polymer ?
#
loop_
_entity_poly.entity_id
_entity_poly.type
_entity_poly.pdbx_seq_one_letter_code
_entity_poly.pdbx_strand_id
1 'polypeptide(L)'
;LFAKAVVLSDGKASYAIVTLDNIGLNRGDIELIRARAVAASALPGLRPEHILVSSTHTHSGPDVVGLWGPDEMTSGRDQAYVDFLINTAADQVVAAGDRLKPVQLRVASGEHDLGWVTNVTEPGLIDRQMGVLQFVGSDGLAIATLV
;
A
#
# COMPACT_ATOMS: atom_id res chain seq x y z
N LEU A 1 4.13 -12.97 -0.05
CA LEU A 1 3.54 -11.66 0.32
C LEU A 1 4.19 -10.60 -0.55
N PHE A 2 3.42 -9.63 -1.02
CA PHE A 2 3.90 -8.63 -1.98
C PHE A 2 3.87 -7.21 -1.38
N ALA A 3 4.77 -6.37 -1.88
CA ALA A 3 4.64 -4.93 -1.84
C ALA A 3 4.28 -4.46 -3.25
N LYS A 4 3.19 -3.69 -3.39
CA LYS A 4 2.70 -3.18 -4.68
C LYS A 4 2.66 -1.67 -4.59
N ALA A 5 3.23 -0.98 -5.58
CA ALA A 5 3.22 0.48 -5.62
C ALA A 5 2.60 1.01 -6.91
N VAL A 6 1.81 2.07 -6.79
CA VAL A 6 1.38 2.92 -7.90
C VAL A 6 1.90 4.32 -7.63
N VAL A 7 2.59 4.90 -8.63
CA VAL A 7 3.11 6.26 -8.58
C VAL A 7 2.42 7.12 -9.62
N LEU A 8 2.04 8.31 -9.20
CA LEU A 8 1.37 9.34 -10.00
C LEU A 8 2.23 10.58 -10.02
N SER A 9 2.42 11.17 -11.20
CA SER A 9 3.16 12.42 -11.34
C SER A 9 2.49 13.32 -12.38
N ASP A 10 2.42 14.62 -12.07
CA ASP A 10 2.03 15.67 -13.03
C ASP A 10 3.25 16.37 -13.65
N GLY A 11 4.46 15.84 -13.40
CA GLY A 11 5.74 16.42 -13.83
C GLY A 11 6.31 17.47 -12.86
N LYS A 12 5.55 17.92 -11.86
CA LYS A 12 6.01 18.86 -10.81
C LYS A 12 5.98 18.23 -9.42
N ALA A 13 4.92 17.49 -9.12
CA ALA A 13 4.72 16.75 -7.89
C ALA A 13 4.46 15.28 -8.19
N SER A 14 4.93 14.43 -7.29
CA SER A 14 4.73 12.98 -7.38
C SER A 14 4.12 12.45 -6.09
N TYR A 15 3.23 11.48 -6.22
CA TYR A 15 2.52 10.79 -5.14
C TYR A 15 2.63 9.28 -5.31
N ALA A 16 2.68 8.54 -4.20
CA ALA A 16 2.76 7.10 -4.23
C ALA A 16 1.74 6.47 -3.29
N ILE A 17 1.14 5.39 -3.73
CA ILE A 17 0.35 4.48 -2.90
C ILE A 17 1.10 3.15 -2.89
N VAL A 18 1.48 2.68 -1.71
CA VAL A 18 2.12 1.38 -1.50
C VAL A 18 1.21 0.52 -0.66
N THR A 19 0.83 -0.65 -1.17
CA THR A 19 0.01 -1.62 -0.46
C THR A 19 0.83 -2.86 -0.16
N LEU A 20 0.83 -3.26 1.11
CA LEU A 20 1.58 -4.38 1.63
C LEU A 20 0.64 -5.52 2.04
N ASP A 21 1.02 -6.75 1.69
CA ASP A 21 0.31 -7.93 2.16
C ASP A 21 0.73 -8.26 3.61
N ASN A 22 0.29 -7.47 4.58
CA ASN A 22 0.49 -7.69 6.01
C ASN A 22 -0.72 -7.19 6.82
N ILE A 23 -0.67 -7.38 8.14
CA ILE A 23 -1.72 -6.95 9.06
C ILE A 23 -1.79 -5.43 9.22
N GLY A 24 -0.68 -4.74 9.08
CA GLY A 24 -0.51 -3.35 9.49
C GLY A 24 0.94 -3.09 9.81
N LEU A 25 1.33 -1.83 9.97
CA LEU A 25 2.69 -1.45 10.34
C LEU A 25 2.69 -0.43 11.47
N ASN A 26 3.76 -0.48 12.25
CA ASN A 26 4.04 0.56 13.23
C ASN A 26 4.41 1.85 12.51
N ARG A 27 4.06 3.00 13.11
CA ARG A 27 4.32 4.32 12.52
C ARG A 27 5.80 4.51 12.17
N GLY A 28 6.72 4.04 13.03
CA GLY A 28 8.16 4.14 12.78
C GLY A 28 8.59 3.48 11.47
N ASP A 29 8.04 2.30 11.15
CA ASP A 29 8.36 1.59 9.91
C ASP A 29 7.81 2.31 8.69
N ILE A 30 6.61 2.87 8.80
CA ILE A 30 5.99 3.68 7.74
C ILE A 30 6.87 4.89 7.43
N GLU A 31 7.35 5.60 8.44
CA GLU A 31 8.25 6.74 8.24
C GLU A 31 9.59 6.33 7.64
N LEU A 32 10.13 5.16 8.00
CA LEU A 32 11.34 4.62 7.37
C LEU A 32 11.12 4.28 5.89
N ILE A 33 9.98 3.67 5.52
CA ILE A 33 9.62 3.42 4.10
C ILE A 33 9.60 4.74 3.35
N ARG A 34 8.91 5.76 3.89
CA ARG A 34 8.79 7.09 3.28
C ARG A 34 10.15 7.74 3.08
N ALA A 35 10.97 7.77 4.12
CA ALA A 35 12.30 8.38 4.07
C ALA A 35 13.21 7.68 3.06
N ARG A 36 13.23 6.34 3.05
CA ARG A 36 14.04 5.57 2.08
C ARG A 36 13.56 5.77 0.65
N ALA A 37 12.25 5.71 0.40
CA ALA A 37 11.69 5.92 -0.92
C ALA A 37 12.03 7.32 -1.48
N VAL A 38 11.89 8.37 -0.67
CA VAL A 38 12.25 9.74 -1.07
C VAL A 38 13.76 9.86 -1.31
N ALA A 39 14.59 9.31 -0.43
CA ALA A 39 16.04 9.40 -0.57
C ALA A 39 16.58 8.66 -1.81
N ALA A 40 15.95 7.55 -2.20
CA ALA A 40 16.38 6.74 -3.35
C ALA A 40 15.73 7.15 -4.68
N SER A 41 14.68 7.97 -4.66
CA SER A 41 13.90 8.31 -5.85
C SER A 41 14.41 9.57 -6.56
N ALA A 42 14.35 9.55 -7.89
CA ALA A 42 14.56 10.73 -8.73
C ALA A 42 13.25 11.46 -9.09
N LEU A 43 12.13 11.10 -8.45
CA LEU A 43 10.80 11.65 -8.76
C LEU A 43 10.69 13.13 -8.38
N PRO A 44 10.34 14.03 -9.31
CA PRO A 44 10.14 15.45 -9.03
C PRO A 44 9.08 15.67 -7.95
N GLY A 45 9.43 16.46 -6.94
CA GLY A 45 8.50 16.93 -5.91
C GLY A 45 7.90 15.84 -5.01
N LEU A 46 8.44 14.61 -5.03
CA LEU A 46 8.07 13.56 -4.08
C LEU A 46 8.53 13.96 -2.68
N ARG A 47 7.62 13.86 -1.70
CA ARG A 47 7.89 14.15 -0.28
C ARG A 47 7.35 13.00 0.58
N PRO A 48 7.86 12.80 1.82
CA PRO A 48 7.38 11.72 2.69
C PRO A 48 5.85 11.69 2.85
N GLU A 49 5.23 12.86 3.01
CA GLU A 49 3.78 13.01 3.16
C GLU A 49 2.96 12.68 1.91
N HIS A 50 3.60 12.56 0.75
CA HIS A 50 2.96 12.15 -0.51
C HIS A 50 2.89 10.63 -0.69
N ILE A 51 3.49 9.87 0.23
CA ILE A 51 3.55 8.41 0.18
C ILE A 51 2.56 7.87 1.19
N LEU A 52 1.47 7.29 0.67
CA LEU A 52 0.51 6.53 1.45
C LEU A 52 0.97 5.07 1.51
N VAL A 53 1.10 4.54 2.73
CA VAL A 53 1.40 3.13 2.97
C VAL A 53 0.14 2.49 3.55
N SER A 54 -0.37 1.45 2.89
CA SER A 54 -1.53 0.68 3.31
C SER A 54 -1.21 -0.80 3.45
N SER A 55 -2.08 -1.49 4.19
CA SER A 55 -1.98 -2.92 4.46
C SER A 55 -3.28 -3.59 4.08
N THR A 56 -3.22 -4.79 3.49
CA THR A 56 -4.41 -5.61 3.19
C THR A 56 -5.10 -6.17 4.44
N HIS A 57 -4.47 -6.03 5.60
CA HIS A 57 -4.94 -6.52 6.89
C HIS A 57 -5.01 -8.07 6.97
N THR A 58 -4.15 -8.76 6.23
CA THR A 58 -4.04 -10.22 6.33
C THR A 58 -3.46 -10.63 7.68
N HIS A 59 -4.08 -11.63 8.31
CA HIS A 59 -3.65 -12.21 9.58
C HIS A 59 -2.72 -13.42 9.40
N SER A 60 -2.36 -13.75 8.15
CA SER A 60 -1.52 -14.92 7.81
C SER A 60 -0.14 -14.52 7.27
N GLY A 61 0.38 -13.37 7.71
CA GLY A 61 1.74 -12.92 7.42
C GLY A 61 2.63 -12.94 8.65
N PRO A 62 3.94 -12.65 8.50
CA PRO A 62 4.85 -12.51 9.63
C PRO A 62 4.42 -11.40 10.60
N ASP A 63 4.78 -11.56 11.86
CA ASP A 63 4.52 -10.55 12.88
C ASP A 63 5.37 -9.30 12.63
N VAL A 64 4.73 -8.25 12.10
CA VAL A 64 5.38 -6.96 11.82
C VAL A 64 5.02 -5.90 12.86
N VAL A 65 4.08 -6.20 13.77
CA VAL A 65 3.60 -5.27 14.82
C VAL A 65 4.26 -5.60 16.16
N GLY A 66 4.43 -6.88 16.47
CA GLY A 66 5.03 -7.41 17.69
C GLY A 66 4.03 -8.07 18.65
N LEU A 67 2.88 -8.55 18.15
CA LEU A 67 1.78 -9.07 18.99
C LEU A 67 1.78 -10.59 19.18
N TRP A 68 2.58 -11.34 18.39
CA TRP A 68 2.51 -12.81 18.33
C TRP A 68 3.85 -13.47 18.70
N GLY A 69 4.44 -13.02 19.80
CA GLY A 69 5.60 -13.70 20.38
C GLY A 69 5.23 -14.84 21.34
N PRO A 70 6.24 -15.45 21.99
CA PRO A 70 6.03 -16.61 22.86
C PRO A 70 5.20 -16.30 24.12
N ASP A 71 5.12 -15.03 24.53
CA ASP A 71 4.33 -14.55 25.66
C ASP A 71 3.94 -13.07 25.46
N GLU A 72 3.13 -12.52 26.37
CA GLU A 72 2.62 -11.13 26.29
C GLU A 72 3.70 -10.05 26.40
N MET A 73 4.89 -10.38 26.91
CA MET A 73 5.99 -9.43 27.13
C MET A 73 7.08 -9.52 26.06
N THR A 74 7.02 -10.55 25.22
CA THR A 74 8.02 -10.84 24.20
C THR A 74 7.42 -10.65 22.82
N SER A 75 7.98 -9.74 22.05
CA SER A 75 7.56 -9.50 20.67
C SER A 75 7.89 -10.68 19.76
N GLY A 76 6.95 -11.08 18.88
CA GLY A 76 7.17 -12.06 17.81
C GLY A 76 7.84 -11.45 16.57
N ARG A 77 8.15 -10.16 16.62
CA ARG A 77 8.63 -9.39 15.48
C ARG A 77 10.08 -9.73 15.13
N ASP A 78 10.28 -10.24 13.93
CA ASP A 78 11.61 -10.46 13.35
C ASP A 78 12.10 -9.17 12.68
N GLN A 79 13.13 -8.56 13.27
CA GLN A 79 13.70 -7.31 12.76
C GLN A 79 14.30 -7.47 11.35
N ALA A 80 14.89 -8.62 11.02
CA ALA A 80 15.46 -8.84 9.69
C ALA A 80 14.37 -8.86 8.62
N TYR A 81 13.21 -9.47 8.94
CA TYR A 81 12.05 -9.43 8.05
C TYR A 81 11.48 -8.02 7.90
N VAL A 82 11.37 -7.27 8.99
CA VAL A 82 10.90 -5.87 8.96
C VAL A 82 11.82 -5.00 8.11
N ASP A 83 13.13 -5.11 8.27
CA ASP A 83 14.10 -4.33 7.48
C ASP A 83 14.00 -4.68 6.00
N PHE A 84 13.87 -5.97 5.67
CA PHE A 84 13.61 -6.44 4.32
C PHE A 84 12.32 -5.86 3.74
N LEU A 85 11.22 -5.87 4.52
CA LEU A 85 9.93 -5.32 4.11
C LEU A 85 10.02 -3.81 3.84
N ILE A 86 10.67 -3.06 4.73
CA ILE A 86 10.83 -1.61 4.59
C ILE A 86 11.59 -1.27 3.30
N ASN A 87 12.71 -1.97 3.05
CA ASN A 87 13.50 -1.78 1.83
C ASN A 87 12.69 -2.15 0.59
N THR A 88 12.04 -3.32 0.61
CA THR A 88 11.23 -3.79 -0.51
C THR A 88 10.11 -2.79 -0.85
N ALA A 89 9.42 -2.25 0.16
CA ALA A 89 8.37 -1.27 -0.04
C ALA A 89 8.88 0.04 -0.66
N ALA A 90 10.01 0.55 -0.18
CA ALA A 90 10.65 1.74 -0.74
C ALA A 90 11.11 1.50 -2.19
N ASP A 91 11.74 0.36 -2.45
CA ASP A 91 12.21 -0.03 -3.79
C ASP A 91 11.06 -0.14 -4.80
N GLN A 92 9.87 -0.59 -4.37
CA GLN A 92 8.70 -0.61 -5.24
C GLN A 92 8.22 0.79 -5.64
N VAL A 93 8.34 1.80 -4.76
CA VAL A 93 8.05 3.19 -5.12
C VAL A 93 9.03 3.68 -6.19
N VAL A 94 10.32 3.42 -6.01
CA VAL A 94 11.35 3.81 -6.98
C VAL A 94 11.11 3.10 -8.32
N ALA A 95 10.92 1.78 -8.31
CA ALA A 95 10.70 0.98 -9.50
C ALA A 95 9.42 1.38 -10.27
N ALA A 96 8.35 1.78 -9.56
CA ALA A 96 7.15 2.31 -10.18
C ALA A 96 7.39 3.70 -10.79
N GLY A 97 8.16 4.55 -10.10
CA GLY A 97 8.57 5.87 -10.59
C GLY A 97 9.41 5.81 -11.87
N ASP A 98 10.34 4.87 -11.95
CA ASP A 98 11.22 4.68 -13.12
C ASP A 98 10.45 4.19 -14.37
N ARG A 99 9.21 3.73 -14.19
CA ARG A 99 8.33 3.21 -15.25
C ARG A 99 7.13 4.10 -15.53
N LEU A 100 7.21 5.38 -15.13
CA LEU A 100 6.17 6.36 -15.44
C LEU A 100 5.91 6.43 -16.95
N LYS A 101 4.63 6.48 -17.29
CA LYS A 101 4.14 6.67 -18.65
C LYS A 101 2.84 7.46 -18.63
N PRO A 102 2.49 8.16 -19.74
CA PRO A 102 1.22 8.85 -19.84
C PRO A 102 0.04 7.88 -19.66
N VAL A 103 -0.94 8.27 -18.85
CA VAL A 103 -2.14 7.49 -18.57
C VAL A 103 -3.39 8.35 -18.58
N GLN A 104 -4.54 7.72 -18.79
CA GLN A 104 -5.85 8.26 -18.41
C GLN A 104 -6.28 7.62 -17.09
N LEU A 105 -6.67 8.45 -16.13
CA LEU A 105 -7.28 7.99 -14.87
C LEU A 105 -8.79 7.82 -15.09
N ARG A 106 -9.31 6.63 -14.76
CA ARG A 106 -10.73 6.35 -14.62
C ARG A 106 -11.05 6.14 -13.15
N VAL A 107 -12.12 6.77 -12.70
CA VAL A 107 -12.64 6.63 -11.34
C VAL A 107 -14.05 6.06 -11.43
N ALA A 108 -14.30 5.02 -10.64
CA ALA A 108 -15.62 4.41 -10.54
C ALA A 108 -15.91 4.07 -9.08
N SER A 109 -17.19 3.84 -8.79
CA SER A 109 -17.60 3.21 -7.55
C SER A 109 -18.80 2.32 -7.80
N GLY A 110 -19.01 1.35 -6.94
CA GLY A 110 -20.17 0.46 -6.97
C GLY A 110 -20.38 -0.19 -5.62
N GLU A 111 -21.41 -1.01 -5.51
CA GLU A 111 -21.69 -1.79 -4.32
C GLU A 111 -21.43 -3.27 -4.57
N HIS A 112 -21.03 -4.00 -3.53
CA HIS A 112 -20.85 -5.45 -3.59
C HIS A 112 -21.89 -6.17 -2.73
N ASP A 113 -22.38 -7.32 -3.22
CA ASP A 113 -23.28 -8.21 -2.48
C ASP A 113 -22.52 -9.47 -1.98
N LEU A 114 -21.37 -9.25 -1.34
CA LEU A 114 -20.55 -10.36 -0.83
C LEU A 114 -21.11 -10.81 0.52
N GLY A 115 -21.78 -11.96 0.54
CA GLY A 115 -22.41 -12.51 1.74
C GLY A 115 -21.46 -12.88 2.89
N TRP A 116 -20.14 -12.94 2.64
CA TRP A 116 -19.13 -13.22 3.66
C TRP A 116 -18.57 -11.97 4.35
N VAL A 117 -18.88 -10.77 3.85
CA VAL A 117 -18.55 -9.53 4.56
C VAL A 117 -19.72 -9.22 5.49
N THR A 118 -19.44 -9.23 6.79
CA THR A 118 -20.46 -9.03 7.84
C THR A 118 -19.91 -8.14 8.94
N ASN A 119 -20.79 -7.38 9.57
CA ASN A 119 -20.46 -6.68 10.81
C ASN A 119 -20.89 -7.58 11.98
N VAL A 120 -19.90 -8.11 12.71
CA VAL A 120 -20.11 -9.06 13.81
C VAL A 120 -20.61 -8.40 15.09
N THR A 121 -20.49 -7.07 15.20
CA THR A 121 -20.90 -6.29 16.38
C THR A 121 -22.27 -5.66 16.17
N GLU A 122 -22.54 -5.12 14.98
CA GLU A 122 -23.79 -4.45 14.61
C GLU A 122 -24.34 -5.01 13.28
N PRO A 123 -25.09 -6.13 13.32
CA PRO A 123 -25.64 -6.74 12.13
C PRO A 123 -26.49 -5.76 11.30
N GLY A 124 -26.23 -5.68 10.00
CA GLY A 124 -26.93 -4.79 9.07
C GLY A 124 -26.25 -3.43 8.86
N LEU A 125 -25.35 -3.00 9.76
CA LEU A 125 -24.53 -1.82 9.55
C LEU A 125 -23.22 -2.21 8.84
N ILE A 126 -23.25 -2.18 7.51
CA ILE A 126 -22.12 -2.59 6.67
C ILE A 126 -21.90 -1.60 5.53
N ASP A 127 -20.66 -1.20 5.33
CA ASP A 127 -20.26 -0.47 4.12
C ASP A 127 -20.10 -1.47 2.97
N ARG A 128 -20.91 -1.29 1.93
CA ARG A 128 -20.90 -2.11 0.71
C ARG A 128 -20.21 -1.39 -0.44
N GLN A 129 -19.81 -0.14 -0.26
CA GLN A 129 -19.24 0.67 -1.32
C GLN A 129 -17.81 0.24 -1.61
N MET A 130 -17.49 0.08 -2.88
CA MET A 130 -16.13 -0.09 -3.38
C MET A 130 -15.81 1.05 -4.33
N GLY A 131 -14.71 1.75 -4.07
CA GLY A 131 -14.11 2.68 -5.01
C GLY A 131 -13.11 1.97 -5.92
N VAL A 132 -12.98 2.41 -7.16
CA VAL A 132 -11.99 1.87 -8.10
C VAL A 132 -11.28 3.02 -8.80
N LEU A 133 -9.95 2.97 -8.79
CA LEU A 133 -9.09 3.82 -9.62
C LEU A 133 -8.38 2.95 -10.65
N GLN A 134 -8.57 3.24 -11.92
CA GLN A 134 -7.89 2.53 -13.01
C GLN A 134 -7.05 3.49 -13.84
N PHE A 135 -5.79 3.10 -14.07
CA PHE A 135 -4.83 3.85 -14.87
C PHE A 135 -4.64 3.14 -16.21
N VAL A 136 -5.09 3.78 -17.29
CA VAL A 136 -5.12 3.19 -18.64
C VAL A 136 -4.08 3.85 -19.53
N GLY A 137 -3.26 3.04 -20.20
CA GLY A 137 -2.25 3.50 -21.14
C GLY A 137 -2.84 4.07 -22.43
N SER A 138 -2.00 4.70 -23.25
CA SER A 138 -2.38 5.19 -24.59
C SER A 138 -2.77 4.07 -25.56
N ASP A 139 -2.36 2.84 -25.29
CA ASP A 139 -2.74 1.61 -25.99
C ASP A 139 -4.14 1.09 -25.59
N GLY A 140 -4.80 1.74 -24.62
CA GLY A 140 -6.09 1.33 -24.09
C GLY A 140 -6.02 0.20 -23.06
N LEU A 141 -4.81 -0.30 -22.72
CA LEU A 141 -4.63 -1.38 -21.75
C LEU A 141 -4.51 -0.83 -20.32
N ALA A 142 -5.03 -1.58 -19.36
CA ALA A 142 -4.90 -1.25 -17.95
C ALA A 142 -3.45 -1.46 -17.49
N ILE A 143 -2.85 -0.42 -16.89
CA ILE A 143 -1.50 -0.48 -16.31
C ILE A 143 -1.59 -0.84 -14.84
N ALA A 144 -2.54 -0.24 -14.13
CA ALA A 144 -2.82 -0.50 -12.72
C ALA A 144 -4.31 -0.30 -12.42
N THR A 145 -4.82 -1.06 -11.46
CA THR A 145 -6.16 -0.88 -10.88
C THR A 145 -6.02 -0.97 -9.36
N LEU A 146 -6.52 0.04 -8.66
CA LEU A 146 -6.66 0.07 -7.22
C LEU A 146 -8.14 -0.10 -6.87
N VAL A 147 -8.42 -0.99 -5.93
CA VAL A 147 -9.75 -1.29 -5.39
C VAL A 147 -9.67 -1.19 -3.88
#